data_AF-A0A7X7GME7-F1
#
_entry.id   AF-A0A7X7GME7-F1
#
_cell.length_a   1.000
_cell.length_b   1.000
_cell.length_c   1.000
_cell.angle_alpha   90.00
_cell.angle_beta   90.00
_cell.angle_gamma   90.00
#
_symmetry.space_group_name_H-M   'P 1'
#
loop_
_entity.id
_entity.type
_entity.pdbx_description
1 polymer ?
#
loop_
_entity_poly.entity_id
_entity_poly.type
_entity_poly.pdbx_seq_one_letter_code
_entity_poly.pdbx_strand_id
1 'polypeptide(L)'
;MAGTVRELEVFPICIREMDVLRVEDVTPGMRRVTVGGPSMDSHVRDGVELPPVRTSGFDDDVKLLPVDPKTGKLPFEVPRNSDSGAVEWPSGSFQYARTYTVRSFDADSREMAIDFAMHEGGLASDWANRVQPGEKVLMAGPKHSAGLPTAADWMLIAGDETALPAIAHCLEQLPPDLPATVVIEVAEPSHRQELKCEAPLDVTWLFRSDNGGESRLVETVQAAQWRPGQPYLWVAGETLTIKPLRRWAKRDKEIAKEFVEITGYWRHREVAHAAADSQAVTAVAEADPDAQLHEMSELLPALAIRTAVTVGLFPAIDGGADTAATIAAECGTHPTATAKLLRHLALMDLLSVDDGRFTLTEMGSILADQDTFASQALHFDKIHTRLDMAFLGLLDAVRTGAPAAGHGFADKLREPGFVDDFHEEVAFGSVYRAPALPDAVDLDGVHTVAIYGEGAGVYADTLARLHPGLEISLVGLPAQNTRNLRDVAESRREKIQRIDGSEFTALATPVDLAVAVEMVDSHPDADARLLLGALGASARRVVLVTDVLDPQTTDDHETEADLLKLCLHGSGQRTEAELSALVAESGCGTPRFGALGWGSTVVEFSGTRQL
;
A
#
# COMPACT_ATOMS: atom_id res chain seq x y z
N MET A 1 -3.55 1.31 -6.42
CA MET A 1 -2.53 1.49 -7.49
C MET A 1 -2.73 0.54 -8.67
N ALA A 2 -3.61 -0.48 -8.58
CA ALA A 2 -4.22 -1.05 -9.78
C ALA A 2 -5.09 0.03 -10.44
N GLY A 3 -4.78 0.35 -11.71
CA GLY A 3 -5.44 1.41 -12.46
C GLY A 3 -4.82 2.78 -12.27
N THR A 4 -3.50 2.93 -12.47
CA THR A 4 -2.86 4.19 -12.87
C THR A 4 -2.33 4.03 -14.30
N VAL A 5 -2.28 5.10 -15.08
CA VAL A 5 -1.65 5.09 -16.42
C VAL A 5 -0.12 5.27 -16.38
N ARG A 6 0.47 5.19 -15.18
CA ARG A 6 1.92 5.26 -14.95
C ARG A 6 2.48 3.84 -14.90
N GLU A 7 3.59 3.62 -15.59
CA GLU A 7 4.32 2.35 -15.50
C GLU A 7 5.01 2.25 -14.13
N LEU A 8 4.81 1.13 -13.44
CA LEU A 8 5.31 0.88 -12.10
C LEU A 8 6.42 -0.18 -12.14
N GLU A 9 7.55 0.14 -11.51
CA GLU A 9 8.60 -0.80 -11.16
C GLU A 9 8.58 -1.01 -9.65
N VAL A 10 8.56 -2.26 -9.19
CA VAL A 10 8.62 -2.57 -7.75
C VAL A 10 9.96 -3.18 -7.42
N PHE A 11 10.53 -2.78 -6.29
CA PHE A 11 11.78 -3.30 -5.76
C PHE A 11 11.55 -3.81 -4.32
N PRO A 12 12.41 -4.71 -3.80
CA PRO A 12 12.39 -5.07 -2.39
C PRO A 12 12.59 -3.83 -1.51
N ILE A 13 11.84 -3.75 -0.39
CA ILE A 13 12.09 -2.72 0.62
C ILE A 13 13.32 -3.11 1.45
N CYS A 14 14.36 -2.28 1.42
CA CYS A 14 15.62 -2.55 2.13
C CYS A 14 15.89 -1.50 3.21
N ILE A 15 16.33 -1.93 4.40
CA ILE A 15 16.80 -1.03 5.47
C ILE A 15 18.29 -0.78 5.30
N ARG A 16 18.64 0.48 5.05
CA ARG A 16 20.01 0.95 4.80
C ARG A 16 20.42 1.93 5.88
N GLU A 17 21.69 1.89 6.27
CA GLU A 17 22.29 2.96 7.04
C GLU A 17 23.04 3.87 6.05
N MET A 18 22.65 5.14 6.03
CA MET A 18 23.20 6.13 5.11
C MET A 18 24.02 7.16 5.86
N ASP A 19 25.12 7.60 5.25
CA ASP A 19 25.93 8.71 5.74
C ASP A 19 25.35 10.03 5.21
N VAL A 20 25.25 11.02 6.08
CA VAL A 20 24.91 12.40 5.71
C VAL A 20 26.16 13.03 5.10
N LEU A 21 26.09 13.37 3.82
CA LEU A 21 27.22 13.90 3.06
C LEU A 21 27.22 15.43 3.04
N ARG A 22 26.04 16.04 2.91
CA ARG A 22 25.87 17.50 2.79
C ARG A 22 24.54 17.93 3.36
N VAL A 23 24.52 19.15 3.92
CA VAL A 23 23.31 19.81 4.42
C VAL A 23 23.34 21.26 3.93
N GLU A 24 22.27 21.70 3.29
CA GLU A 24 22.17 23.03 2.69
C GLU A 24 20.75 23.60 2.82
N ASP A 25 20.64 24.91 3.06
CA ASP A 25 19.34 25.60 3.05
C ASP A 25 19.04 26.03 1.61
N VAL A 26 18.03 25.40 0.99
CA VAL A 26 17.60 25.69 -0.40
C VAL A 26 16.82 27.00 -0.43
N THR A 27 15.94 27.18 0.55
CA THR A 27 15.24 28.43 0.87
C THR A 27 15.11 28.53 2.38
N PRO A 28 14.64 29.67 2.95
CA PRO A 28 14.40 29.75 4.40
C PRO A 28 13.42 28.70 4.95
N GLY A 29 12.52 28.17 4.10
CA GLY A 29 11.54 27.15 4.47
C GLY A 29 11.86 25.75 3.98
N MET A 30 13.02 25.52 3.34
CA MET A 30 13.37 24.23 2.77
C MET A 30 14.85 23.93 2.97
N ARG A 31 15.14 22.80 3.60
CA ARG A 31 16.51 22.32 3.84
C ARG A 31 16.74 21.01 3.12
N ARG A 32 17.84 20.91 2.38
CA ARG A 32 18.24 19.69 1.67
C ARG A 32 19.31 18.96 2.46
N VAL A 33 19.10 17.67 2.64
CA VAL A 33 20.09 16.73 3.17
C VAL A 33 20.46 15.76 2.05
N THR A 34 21.74 15.76 1.68
CA THR A 34 22.29 14.76 0.77
C THR A 34 22.86 13.61 1.58
N VAL A 35 22.36 12.41 1.31
CA VAL A 35 22.79 11.17 1.93
C VAL A 35 23.45 10.25 0.90
N GLY A 36 24.30 9.34 1.36
CA GLY A 36 25.01 8.41 0.49
C GLY A 36 25.83 7.39 1.27
N GLY A 37 26.75 6.74 0.57
CA GLY A 37 27.66 5.76 1.15
C GLY A 37 27.57 4.38 0.50
N PRO A 38 28.39 3.42 0.96
CA PRO A 38 28.49 2.10 0.33
C PRO A 38 27.17 1.31 0.31
N SER A 39 26.29 1.56 1.28
CA SER A 39 24.97 0.91 1.35
C SER A 39 24.00 1.35 0.24
N MET A 40 24.33 2.34 -0.60
CA MET A 40 23.57 2.60 -1.83
C MET A 40 23.75 1.49 -2.87
N ASP A 41 24.88 0.79 -2.86
CA ASP A 41 25.15 -0.33 -3.75
C ASP A 41 24.58 -1.64 -3.20
N SER A 42 24.73 -2.71 -3.98
CA SER A 42 24.54 -4.06 -3.46
C SER A 42 25.50 -4.32 -2.30
N HIS A 43 24.96 -4.82 -1.19
CA HIS A 43 25.74 -5.15 -0.01
C HIS A 43 25.03 -6.22 0.83
N VAL A 44 25.80 -6.90 1.69
CA VAL A 44 25.25 -7.87 2.64
C VAL A 44 25.06 -7.20 3.99
N ARG A 45 23.88 -7.36 4.58
CA ARG A 45 23.54 -6.87 5.92
C ARG A 45 22.71 -7.93 6.65
N ASP A 46 23.08 -8.22 7.89
CA ASP A 46 22.36 -9.20 8.74
C ASP A 46 22.25 -10.61 8.09
N GLY A 47 23.15 -10.95 7.16
CA GLY A 47 23.13 -12.22 6.41
C GLY A 47 22.37 -12.15 5.08
N VAL A 48 21.64 -11.07 4.82
CA VAL A 48 20.80 -10.88 3.63
C VAL A 48 21.54 -10.03 2.59
N GLU A 49 21.53 -10.47 1.33
CA GLU A 49 22.02 -9.68 0.20
C GLU A 49 20.96 -8.64 -0.20
N LEU A 50 21.31 -7.36 -0.09
CA LEU A 50 20.45 -6.25 -0.45
C LEU A 50 20.84 -5.72 -1.83
N PRO A 51 19.89 -5.47 -2.75
CA PRO A 51 20.18 -4.91 -4.08
C PRO A 51 20.69 -3.46 -3.98
N PRO A 52 21.20 -2.85 -5.06
CA PRO A 52 21.45 -1.41 -5.10
C PRO A 52 20.13 -0.62 -5.02
N VAL A 53 20.21 0.65 -4.60
CA VAL A 53 19.08 1.58 -4.65
C VAL A 53 18.68 1.84 -6.11
N ARG A 54 17.37 1.83 -6.37
CA ARG A 54 16.77 2.18 -7.65
C ARG A 54 15.65 3.18 -7.41
N THR A 55 15.64 4.23 -8.22
CA THR A 55 14.62 5.27 -8.20
C THR A 55 14.64 5.98 -9.55
N SER A 56 13.47 6.12 -10.14
CA SER A 56 13.27 6.73 -11.45
C SER A 56 11.99 7.57 -11.51
N GLY A 57 11.05 7.32 -10.61
CA GLY A 57 9.81 8.09 -10.52
C GLY A 57 10.03 9.42 -9.80
N PHE A 58 9.24 10.42 -10.20
CA PHE A 58 9.43 11.77 -9.70
C PHE A 58 8.93 12.00 -8.28
N ASP A 59 8.08 11.10 -7.78
CA ASP A 59 7.44 11.12 -6.47
C ASP A 59 7.79 9.87 -5.64
N ASP A 60 8.86 9.16 -6.02
CA ASP A 60 9.40 8.04 -5.26
C ASP A 60 9.70 8.45 -3.82
N ASP A 61 9.34 7.60 -2.86
CA ASP A 61 9.48 7.91 -1.45
C ASP A 61 10.34 6.89 -0.68
N VAL A 62 11.00 7.40 0.36
CA VAL A 62 11.74 6.62 1.35
C VAL A 62 11.21 6.89 2.75
N LYS A 63 11.29 5.89 3.62
CA LYS A 63 11.08 6.09 5.05
C LYS A 63 12.41 6.36 5.73
N LEU A 64 12.59 7.57 6.23
CA LEU A 64 13.69 7.90 7.11
C LEU A 64 13.30 7.57 8.55
N LEU A 65 14.26 7.08 9.34
CA LEU A 65 14.11 6.93 10.78
C LEU A 65 15.13 7.86 11.48
N PRO A 66 14.76 9.13 11.72
CA PRO A 66 15.57 10.02 12.53
C PRO A 66 15.69 9.52 13.97
N VAL A 67 16.85 9.75 14.57
CA VAL A 67 17.04 9.52 16.00
C VAL A 67 16.13 10.41 16.84
N ASP A 68 15.79 9.98 18.05
CA ASP A 68 15.02 10.81 18.98
C ASP A 68 15.76 12.13 19.25
N PRO A 69 15.10 13.28 19.09
CA PRO A 69 15.74 14.59 19.17
C PRO A 69 16.25 14.94 20.57
N LYS A 70 15.71 14.31 21.62
CA LYS A 70 16.10 14.50 23.03
C LYS A 70 17.23 13.56 23.44
N THR A 71 17.22 12.32 22.96
CA THR A 71 18.21 11.30 23.38
C THR A 71 19.36 11.11 22.40
N GLY A 72 19.19 11.53 21.14
CA GLY A 72 20.13 11.31 20.05
C GLY A 72 20.24 9.84 19.61
N LYS A 73 19.29 8.98 20.01
CA LYS A 73 19.27 7.54 19.69
C LYS A 73 17.88 7.08 19.28
N LEU A 74 17.79 5.93 18.61
CA LEU A 74 16.52 5.24 18.40
C LEU A 74 16.13 4.51 19.69
N PRO A 75 14.87 4.62 20.16
CA PRO A 75 14.40 3.94 21.38
C PRO A 75 13.97 2.48 21.14
N PHE A 76 14.28 1.92 19.98
CA PHE A 76 13.97 0.56 19.55
C PHE A 76 15.19 -0.05 18.86
N GLU A 77 15.20 -1.37 18.71
CA GLU A 77 16.23 -2.06 17.93
C GLU A 77 16.21 -1.62 16.47
N VAL A 78 17.35 -1.68 15.79
CA VAL A 78 17.39 -1.31 14.38
C VAL A 78 16.57 -2.33 13.56
N PRO A 79 15.62 -1.89 12.69
CA PRO A 79 14.90 -2.79 11.80
C PRO A 79 15.85 -3.58 10.91
N ARG A 80 15.48 -4.82 10.58
CA ARG A 80 16.33 -5.74 9.79
C ARG A 80 15.55 -6.28 8.61
N ASN A 81 16.27 -6.60 7.54
CA ASN A 81 15.71 -7.38 6.47
C ASN A 81 15.74 -8.86 6.85
N SER A 82 14.65 -9.57 6.59
CA SER A 82 14.57 -11.03 6.74
C SER A 82 15.05 -11.74 5.47
N ASP A 83 15.38 -13.02 5.58
CA ASP A 83 15.69 -13.88 4.42
C ASP A 83 14.50 -13.99 3.45
N SER A 84 13.27 -13.70 3.91
CA SER A 84 12.05 -13.65 3.08
C SER A 84 11.89 -12.36 2.27
N GLY A 85 12.87 -11.44 2.34
CA GLY A 85 12.85 -10.15 1.63
C GLY A 85 11.84 -9.15 2.21
N ALA A 86 11.34 -9.38 3.43
CA ALA A 86 10.56 -8.42 4.19
C ALA A 86 11.47 -7.56 5.09
N VAL A 87 10.89 -6.55 5.74
CA VAL A 87 11.55 -5.80 6.81
C VAL A 87 10.83 -6.10 8.12
N GLU A 88 11.58 -6.58 9.09
CA GLU A 88 11.13 -6.77 10.47
C GLU A 88 11.16 -5.41 11.18
N TRP A 89 9.98 -4.84 11.42
CA TRP A 89 9.81 -3.56 12.11
C TRP A 89 9.58 -3.78 13.60
N PRO A 90 10.50 -3.35 14.47
CA PRO A 90 10.31 -3.47 15.91
C PRO A 90 9.14 -2.62 16.39
N SER A 91 8.49 -3.06 17.48
CA SER A 91 7.37 -2.32 18.08
C SER A 91 7.76 -0.87 18.39
N GLY A 92 6.86 0.06 18.06
CA GLY A 92 7.07 1.51 18.23
C GLY A 92 7.93 2.19 17.15
N SER A 93 8.61 1.44 16.27
CA SER A 93 9.51 2.02 15.25
C SER A 93 8.80 2.96 14.26
N PHE A 94 7.57 2.63 13.86
CA PHE A 94 6.76 3.45 12.95
C PHE A 94 6.47 4.86 13.48
N GLN A 95 6.50 5.09 14.80
CA GLN A 95 6.35 6.43 15.38
C GLN A 95 7.51 7.36 15.00
N TYR A 96 8.67 6.78 14.66
CA TYR A 96 9.87 7.49 14.23
C TYR A 96 10.05 7.50 12.71
N ALA A 97 9.33 6.66 11.97
CA ALA A 97 9.40 6.66 10.52
C ALA A 97 8.75 7.92 9.94
N ARG A 98 9.44 8.60 9.03
CA ARG A 98 8.90 9.72 8.25
C ARG A 98 9.15 9.46 6.77
N THR A 99 8.09 9.54 5.98
CA THR A 99 8.17 9.37 4.54
C THR A 99 8.62 10.68 3.89
N TYR A 100 9.59 10.60 3.00
CA TYR A 100 10.12 11.74 2.24
C TYR A 100 10.31 11.37 0.78
N THR A 101 10.00 12.31 -0.11
CA THR A 101 10.29 12.19 -1.54
C THR A 101 11.81 12.17 -1.78
N VAL A 102 12.27 11.27 -2.65
CA VAL A 102 13.60 11.32 -3.22
C VAL A 102 13.65 12.48 -4.21
N ARG A 103 14.35 13.56 -3.86
CA ARG A 103 14.44 14.74 -4.74
C ARG A 103 15.30 14.46 -5.98
N SER A 104 16.39 13.73 -5.80
CA SER A 104 17.26 13.27 -6.88
C SER A 104 18.16 12.15 -6.39
N PHE A 105 18.56 11.25 -7.28
CA PHE A 105 19.55 10.23 -6.99
C PHE A 105 20.52 10.09 -8.17
N ASP A 106 21.81 10.08 -7.86
CA ASP A 106 22.89 9.81 -8.80
C ASP A 106 23.57 8.51 -8.39
N ALA A 107 23.38 7.46 -9.19
CA ALA A 107 23.93 6.14 -8.93
C ALA A 107 25.47 6.09 -9.05
N ASP A 108 26.07 6.96 -9.87
CA ASP A 108 27.53 6.97 -10.07
C ASP A 108 28.24 7.59 -8.87
N SER A 109 27.69 8.69 -8.33
CA SER A 109 28.23 9.33 -7.12
C SER A 109 27.69 8.73 -5.82
N ARG A 110 26.63 7.90 -5.90
CA ARG A 110 25.88 7.33 -4.76
C ARG A 110 25.27 8.41 -3.86
N GLU A 111 24.92 9.56 -4.43
CA GLU A 111 24.32 10.68 -3.70
C GLU A 111 22.81 10.73 -3.94
N MET A 112 22.05 10.77 -2.85
CA MET A 112 20.61 11.00 -2.86
C MET A 112 20.31 12.30 -2.12
N ALA A 113 19.53 13.19 -2.74
CA ALA A 113 19.04 14.40 -2.09
C ALA A 113 17.62 14.19 -1.56
N ILE A 114 17.39 14.67 -0.34
CA ILE A 114 16.08 14.67 0.32
C ILE A 114 15.82 16.07 0.87
N ASP A 115 14.65 16.61 0.54
CA ASP A 115 14.26 17.98 0.90
C ASP A 115 13.26 17.96 2.06
N PHE A 116 13.51 18.79 3.06
CA PHE A 116 12.74 18.92 4.29
C PHE A 116 12.07 20.29 4.32
N ALA A 117 10.74 20.30 4.25
CA ALA A 117 9.96 21.48 4.55
C ALA A 117 10.13 21.81 6.04
N MET A 118 10.63 23.01 6.33
CA MET A 118 11.03 23.41 7.67
C MET A 118 9.85 24.06 8.40
N HIS A 119 9.54 23.53 9.58
CA HIS A 119 8.53 24.09 10.49
C HIS A 119 8.98 23.95 11.94
N GLU A 120 8.34 24.68 12.85
CA GLU A 120 8.63 24.56 14.28
C GLU A 120 8.18 23.19 14.81
N GLY A 121 9.10 22.52 15.52
CA GLY A 121 8.87 21.23 16.15
C GLY A 121 8.73 20.07 15.15
N GLY A 122 8.64 18.86 15.70
CA GLY A 122 8.40 17.64 14.93
C GLY A 122 9.70 16.91 14.58
N LEU A 123 9.65 15.58 14.69
CA LEU A 123 10.81 14.69 14.66
C LEU A 123 11.80 14.98 13.53
N ALA A 124 11.32 15.05 12.29
CA ALA A 124 12.20 15.18 11.13
C ALA A 124 12.65 16.62 10.86
N SER A 125 11.81 17.64 11.08
CA SER A 125 12.22 19.05 11.02
C SER A 125 13.30 19.34 12.08
N ASP A 126 13.08 18.88 13.31
CA ASP A 126 14.03 19.01 14.40
C ASP A 126 15.36 18.29 14.11
N TRP A 127 15.30 17.09 13.52
CA TRP A 127 16.49 16.35 13.12
C TRP A 127 17.24 17.05 11.98
N ALA A 128 16.55 17.43 10.89
CA ALA A 128 17.16 18.09 9.73
C ALA A 128 17.84 19.42 10.09
N ASN A 129 17.27 20.15 11.07
CA ASN A 129 17.88 21.37 11.62
C ASN A 129 19.24 21.13 12.30
N ARG A 130 19.43 19.97 12.95
CA ARG A 130 20.61 19.70 13.78
C ARG A 130 21.67 18.86 13.08
N VAL A 131 21.25 17.97 12.20
CA VAL A 131 22.12 16.98 11.56
C VAL A 131 23.29 17.64 10.84
N GLN A 132 24.47 17.05 10.99
CA GLN A 132 25.72 17.47 10.38
C GLN A 132 26.25 16.42 9.39
N PRO A 133 27.03 16.84 8.38
CA PRO A 133 27.82 15.91 7.58
C PRO A 133 28.66 14.95 8.44
N GLY A 134 28.67 13.68 8.09
CA GLY A 134 29.31 12.59 8.83
C GLY A 134 28.41 11.87 9.84
N GLU A 135 27.20 12.38 10.12
CA GLU A 135 26.18 11.65 10.86
C GLU A 135 25.51 10.57 10.02
N LYS A 136 24.75 9.69 10.67
CA LYS A 136 24.08 8.55 10.04
C LYS A 136 22.57 8.65 10.18
N VAL A 137 21.85 8.11 9.20
CA VAL A 137 20.39 7.97 9.21
C VAL A 137 19.99 6.63 8.63
N LEU A 138 18.96 6.00 9.21
CA LEU A 138 18.37 4.81 8.63
C LEU A 138 17.33 5.20 7.59
N MET A 139 17.33 4.47 6.48
CA MET A 139 16.45 4.65 5.35
C MET A 139 15.84 3.31 4.94
N ALA A 140 14.53 3.27 4.73
CA ALA A 140 13.83 2.15 4.11
C ALA A 140 13.30 2.55 2.73
N GLY A 141 13.60 1.75 1.72
CA GLY A 141 13.15 1.98 0.33
C GLY A 141 14.17 2.73 -0.55
N PRO A 142 13.73 3.30 -1.69
CA PRO A 142 12.36 3.24 -2.23
C PRO A 142 11.91 1.82 -2.52
N LYS A 143 10.60 1.56 -2.42
CA LYS A 143 10.00 0.24 -2.62
C LYS A 143 9.37 0.08 -4.01
N HIS A 144 9.16 1.18 -4.71
CA HIS A 144 8.69 1.21 -6.09
C HIS A 144 9.07 2.53 -6.74
N SER A 145 9.04 2.55 -8.07
CA SER A 145 9.14 3.74 -8.89
C SER A 145 8.03 3.79 -9.91
N ALA A 146 7.39 4.95 -10.04
CA ALA A 146 6.33 5.17 -11.02
C ALA A 146 6.75 6.23 -12.04
N GLY A 147 6.79 5.87 -13.32
CA GLY A 147 7.17 6.79 -14.40
C GLY A 147 6.12 7.88 -14.67
N LEU A 148 6.36 8.70 -15.69
CA LEU A 148 5.36 9.65 -16.19
C LEU A 148 4.13 8.91 -16.79
N PRO A 149 2.94 9.53 -16.81
CA PRO A 149 1.74 8.93 -17.37
C PRO A 149 1.84 8.74 -18.89
N THR A 150 1.49 7.55 -19.42
CA THR A 150 1.71 7.19 -20.84
C THR A 150 0.51 7.46 -21.77
N ALA A 151 -0.52 8.16 -21.30
CA ALA A 151 -1.75 8.43 -22.07
C ALA A 151 -2.38 9.80 -21.75
N ALA A 152 -1.58 10.73 -21.24
CA ALA A 152 -2.03 12.07 -20.90
C ALA A 152 -1.56 13.08 -21.95
N ASP A 153 -2.44 14.00 -22.33
CA ASP A 153 -2.13 15.10 -23.26
C ASP A 153 -1.48 16.29 -22.54
N TRP A 154 -1.67 16.39 -21.22
CA TRP A 154 -1.10 17.43 -20.36
C TRP A 154 -1.21 17.07 -18.88
N MET A 155 -0.43 17.75 -18.02
CA MET A 155 -0.46 17.53 -16.57
C MET A 155 -1.04 18.73 -15.81
N LEU A 156 -1.87 18.47 -14.80
CA LEU A 156 -2.24 19.43 -13.76
C LEU A 156 -1.54 19.02 -12.47
N ILE A 157 -0.55 19.81 -12.05
CA ILE A 157 0.32 19.51 -10.92
C ILE A 157 0.06 20.54 -9.83
N ALA A 158 -0.22 20.11 -8.61
CA ALA A 158 -0.44 21.06 -7.52
C ALA A 158 0.08 20.58 -6.17
N GLY A 159 0.49 21.51 -5.32
CA GLY A 159 0.84 21.18 -3.95
C GLY A 159 1.36 22.31 -3.10
N ASP A 160 1.50 22.04 -1.82
CA ASP A 160 2.20 22.94 -0.90
C ASP A 160 3.71 22.70 -0.90
N GLU A 161 4.46 23.39 -0.04
CA GLU A 161 5.93 23.28 -0.01
C GLU A 161 6.43 21.85 0.22
N THR A 162 5.64 20.98 0.86
CA THR A 162 6.03 19.58 1.14
C THR A 162 6.04 18.74 -0.14
N ALA A 163 5.23 19.11 -1.13
CA ALA A 163 5.17 18.47 -2.45
C ALA A 163 6.19 19.05 -3.43
N LEU A 164 6.76 20.22 -3.14
CA LEU A 164 7.68 20.93 -4.03
C LEU A 164 8.88 20.08 -4.52
N PRO A 165 9.47 19.16 -3.72
CA PRO A 165 10.54 18.29 -4.20
C PRO A 165 10.08 17.36 -5.34
N ALA A 166 8.91 16.73 -5.20
CA ALA A 166 8.32 15.88 -6.22
C ALA A 166 7.89 16.70 -7.46
N ILE A 167 7.28 17.88 -7.24
CA ILE A 167 6.91 18.79 -8.34
C ILE A 167 8.15 19.18 -9.15
N ALA A 168 9.21 19.64 -8.49
CA ALA A 168 10.44 20.03 -9.16
C ALA A 168 11.06 18.86 -9.93
N HIS A 169 11.09 17.66 -9.35
CA HIS A 169 11.60 16.48 -10.03
C HIS A 169 10.72 16.09 -11.24
N CYS A 170 9.40 16.17 -11.11
CA CYS A 170 8.46 15.90 -12.19
C CYS A 170 8.72 16.82 -13.39
N LEU A 171 8.81 18.12 -13.13
CA LEU A 171 9.04 19.15 -14.15
C LEU A 171 10.38 18.97 -14.89
N GLU A 172 11.41 18.49 -14.21
CA GLU A 172 12.70 18.15 -14.81
C GLU A 172 12.63 16.94 -15.75
N GLN A 173 11.67 16.03 -15.52
CA GLN A 173 11.47 14.84 -16.35
C GLN A 173 10.48 15.05 -17.51
N LEU A 174 9.67 16.12 -17.50
CA LEU A 174 8.64 16.31 -18.52
C LEU A 174 9.24 16.44 -19.93
N PRO A 175 8.76 15.64 -20.91
CA PRO A 175 9.20 15.79 -22.28
C PRO A 175 8.62 17.09 -22.89
N PRO A 176 9.28 17.70 -23.90
CA PRO A 176 8.87 18.99 -24.47
C PRO A 176 7.44 19.05 -25.03
N ASP A 177 6.82 17.90 -25.31
CA ASP A 177 5.47 17.76 -25.86
C ASP A 177 4.39 17.48 -24.80
N LEU A 178 4.74 17.38 -23.52
CA LEU A 178 3.79 17.19 -22.42
C LEU A 178 3.65 18.47 -21.57
N PRO A 179 2.78 19.42 -21.96
CA PRO A 179 2.63 20.67 -21.25
C PRO A 179 2.03 20.48 -19.85
N ALA A 180 2.33 21.39 -18.93
CA ALA A 180 1.80 21.34 -17.58
C ALA A 180 1.22 22.68 -17.11
N THR A 181 0.19 22.59 -16.27
CA THR A 181 -0.34 23.68 -15.44
C THR A 181 0.01 23.36 -14.00
N VAL A 182 0.70 24.27 -13.31
CA VAL A 182 1.33 24.02 -12.02
C VAL A 182 0.86 25.05 -11.00
N VAL A 183 0.33 24.61 -9.87
CA VAL A 183 -0.07 25.49 -8.75
C VAL A 183 0.71 25.10 -7.50
N ILE A 184 1.62 25.98 -7.07
CA ILE A 184 2.46 25.73 -5.90
C ILE A 184 2.13 26.75 -4.82
N GLU A 185 1.84 26.28 -3.61
CA GLU A 185 1.68 27.12 -2.44
C GLU A 185 2.90 26.99 -1.51
N VAL A 186 3.42 28.13 -1.05
CA VAL A 186 4.46 28.17 -0.02
C VAL A 186 4.10 29.20 1.04
N ALA A 187 4.75 29.16 2.21
CA ALA A 187 4.48 30.12 3.28
C ALA A 187 4.73 31.58 2.84
N GLU A 188 5.89 31.84 2.22
CA GLU A 188 6.36 33.19 1.89
C GLU A 188 6.97 33.29 0.48
N PRO A 189 6.99 34.48 -0.14
CA PRO A 189 7.65 34.71 -1.42
C PRO A 189 9.13 34.29 -1.45
N SER A 190 9.83 34.38 -0.32
CA SER A 190 11.22 33.98 -0.14
C SER A 190 11.43 32.46 -0.24
N HIS A 191 10.37 31.65 -0.11
CA HIS A 191 10.41 30.19 -0.18
C HIS A 191 10.26 29.66 -1.61
N ARG A 192 10.03 30.56 -2.59
CA ARG A 192 9.94 30.20 -4.01
C ARG A 192 11.27 29.65 -4.51
N GLN A 193 11.22 28.50 -5.19
CA GLN A 193 12.38 27.87 -5.82
C GLN A 193 12.38 28.11 -7.34
N GLU A 194 13.56 28.02 -7.95
CA GLU A 194 13.70 27.96 -9.40
C GLU A 194 13.28 26.57 -9.90
N LEU A 195 12.42 26.53 -10.90
CA LEU A 195 11.94 25.29 -11.51
C LEU A 195 12.54 25.13 -12.89
N LYS A 196 13.13 23.98 -13.17
CA LYS A 196 13.67 23.62 -14.48
C LYS A 196 12.66 22.75 -15.22
N CYS A 197 12.40 23.08 -16.48
CA CYS A 197 11.52 22.29 -17.33
C CYS A 197 11.77 22.66 -18.80
N GLU A 198 11.74 21.66 -19.67
CA GLU A 198 11.82 21.86 -21.12
C GLU A 198 10.42 21.95 -21.78
N ALA A 199 9.38 21.51 -21.07
CA ALA A 199 7.99 21.53 -21.53
C ALA A 199 7.32 22.92 -21.36
N PRO A 200 6.25 23.21 -22.11
CA PRO A 200 5.47 24.44 -21.91
C PRO A 200 4.78 24.45 -20.53
N LEU A 201 5.20 25.38 -19.67
CA LEU A 201 4.67 25.53 -18.31
C LEU A 201 3.81 26.77 -18.14
N ASP A 202 2.70 26.60 -17.41
CA ASP A 202 1.96 27.69 -16.77
C ASP A 202 2.03 27.51 -15.26
N VAL A 203 2.75 28.38 -14.55
CA VAL A 203 3.05 28.22 -13.12
C VAL A 203 2.44 29.35 -12.32
N THR A 204 1.55 29.00 -11.38
CA THR A 204 1.00 29.91 -10.39
C THR A 204 1.64 29.64 -9.03
N TRP A 205 2.25 30.67 -8.45
CA TRP A 205 2.77 30.65 -7.08
C TRP A 205 1.78 31.34 -6.14
N LEU A 206 1.44 30.65 -5.06
CA LEU A 206 0.62 31.14 -3.97
C LEU A 206 1.49 31.31 -2.72
N PHE A 207 1.20 32.36 -1.96
CA PHE A 207 1.87 32.66 -0.70
C PHE A 207 0.83 32.72 0.41
N ARG A 208 0.94 31.85 1.43
CA ARG A 208 0.00 31.84 2.57
C ARG A 208 0.06 33.15 3.38
N SER A 209 1.23 33.78 3.42
CA SER A 209 1.43 35.12 3.99
C SER A 209 0.52 36.21 3.38
N ASP A 210 0.10 36.06 2.12
CA ASP A 210 -0.83 36.99 1.47
C ASP A 210 -2.30 36.77 1.87
N ASN A 211 -2.60 35.70 2.60
CA ASN A 211 -3.96 35.27 2.94
C ASN A 211 -4.11 34.89 4.42
N GLY A 212 -3.39 35.59 5.32
CA GLY A 212 -3.53 35.37 6.76
C GLY A 212 -3.10 33.98 7.24
N GLY A 213 -2.31 33.25 6.46
CA GLY A 213 -1.90 31.87 6.75
C GLY A 213 -2.82 30.80 6.17
N GLU A 214 -3.98 31.16 5.62
CA GLU A 214 -4.95 30.21 5.04
C GLU A 214 -4.57 29.81 3.61
N SER A 215 -4.73 28.53 3.28
CA SER A 215 -4.45 28.01 1.94
C SER A 215 -5.47 28.48 0.90
N ARG A 216 -5.00 28.81 -0.30
CA ARG A 216 -5.82 29.07 -1.50
C ARG A 216 -5.61 28.02 -2.60
N LEU A 217 -4.93 26.93 -2.26
CA LEU A 217 -4.50 25.92 -3.21
C LEU A 217 -5.68 25.31 -3.98
N VAL A 218 -6.73 24.87 -3.27
CA VAL A 218 -7.90 24.23 -3.88
C VAL A 218 -8.65 25.17 -4.83
N GLU A 219 -8.98 26.38 -4.37
CA GLU A 219 -9.70 27.37 -5.19
C GLU A 219 -8.93 27.67 -6.48
N THR A 220 -7.61 27.85 -6.36
CA THR A 220 -6.75 28.16 -7.50
C THR A 220 -6.65 26.99 -8.47
N VAL A 221 -6.54 25.75 -7.98
CA VAL A 221 -6.55 24.54 -8.83
C VAL A 221 -7.88 24.40 -9.56
N GLN A 222 -9.00 24.64 -8.90
CA GLN A 222 -10.33 24.56 -9.50
C GLN A 222 -10.58 25.65 -10.57
N ALA A 223 -9.95 26.82 -10.39
CA ALA A 223 -10.02 27.95 -11.30
C ALA A 223 -8.92 27.94 -12.39
N ALA A 224 -7.96 27.01 -12.32
CA ALA A 224 -6.83 26.96 -13.23
C ALA A 224 -7.27 26.79 -14.70
N GLN A 225 -6.48 27.33 -15.62
CA GLN A 225 -6.78 27.24 -17.04
C GLN A 225 -6.80 25.77 -17.49
N TRP A 226 -7.94 25.35 -18.03
CA TRP A 226 -8.10 24.00 -18.57
C TRP A 226 -7.55 23.93 -19.98
N ARG A 227 -6.67 22.95 -20.23
CA ARG A 227 -6.15 22.66 -21.57
C ARG A 227 -7.04 21.61 -22.26
N PRO A 228 -7.14 21.62 -23.60
CA PRO A 228 -7.83 20.55 -24.32
C PRO A 228 -7.07 19.23 -24.18
N GLY A 229 -7.78 18.11 -24.28
CA GLY A 229 -7.21 16.76 -24.16
C GLY A 229 -7.34 16.15 -22.77
N GLN A 230 -6.84 14.95 -22.62
CA GLN A 230 -6.87 14.12 -21.41
C GLN A 230 -5.83 14.63 -20.39
N PRO A 231 -6.24 15.20 -19.25
CA PRO A 231 -5.30 15.54 -18.19
C PRO A 231 -4.82 14.31 -17.43
N TYR A 232 -3.62 14.42 -16.85
CA TYR A 232 -3.24 13.69 -15.66
C TYR A 232 -3.13 14.66 -14.47
N LEU A 233 -3.87 14.38 -13.39
CA LEU A 233 -3.88 15.20 -12.18
C LEU A 233 -2.95 14.58 -11.13
N TRP A 234 -1.90 15.31 -10.74
CA TRP A 234 -1.04 14.94 -9.63
C TRP A 234 -1.08 16.04 -8.57
N VAL A 235 -1.52 15.71 -7.35
CA VAL A 235 -1.62 16.67 -6.25
C VAL A 235 -1.07 16.09 -4.96
N ALA A 236 -0.23 16.83 -4.25
CA ALA A 236 0.21 16.46 -2.92
C ALA A 236 0.29 17.65 -1.96
N GLY A 237 0.08 17.41 -0.66
CA GLY A 237 0.12 18.46 0.35
C GLY A 237 -0.64 18.11 1.63
N GLU A 238 -1.08 19.11 2.36
CA GLU A 238 -1.85 18.94 3.60
C GLU A 238 -3.17 18.19 3.33
N THR A 239 -3.35 17.08 4.04
CA THR A 239 -4.37 16.07 3.76
C THR A 239 -5.78 16.64 3.72
N LEU A 240 -6.15 17.48 4.69
CA LEU A 240 -7.50 18.06 4.78
C LEU A 240 -7.71 19.15 3.73
N THR A 241 -6.67 19.93 3.45
CA THR A 241 -6.65 21.02 2.49
C THR A 241 -6.92 20.48 1.08
N ILE A 242 -6.22 19.43 0.64
CA ILE A 242 -6.36 18.91 -0.74
C ILE A 242 -7.54 17.93 -0.91
N LYS A 243 -8.13 17.43 0.18
CA LYS A 243 -9.25 16.47 0.15
C LYS A 243 -10.40 16.86 -0.80
N PRO A 244 -10.86 18.13 -0.89
CA PRO A 244 -11.92 18.51 -1.82
C PRO A 244 -11.60 18.26 -3.31
N LEU A 245 -10.31 18.22 -3.68
CA LEU A 245 -9.89 18.00 -5.06
C LEU A 245 -10.20 16.58 -5.55
N ARG A 246 -10.27 15.58 -4.66
CA ARG A 246 -10.71 14.22 -5.03
C ARG A 246 -12.14 14.23 -5.57
N ARG A 247 -13.04 14.88 -4.84
CA ARG A 247 -14.45 15.00 -5.22
C ARG A 247 -14.61 15.80 -6.50
N TRP A 248 -13.89 16.92 -6.61
CA TRP A 248 -13.91 17.78 -7.79
C TRP A 248 -13.43 17.05 -9.05
N ALA A 249 -12.29 16.36 -8.98
CA ALA A 249 -11.74 15.61 -10.12
C ALA A 249 -12.72 14.53 -10.62
N LYS A 250 -13.35 13.81 -9.67
CA LYS A 250 -14.27 12.72 -9.97
C LYS A 250 -15.66 13.18 -10.41
N ARG A 251 -16.26 14.18 -9.76
CA ARG A 251 -17.67 14.58 -9.97
C ARG A 251 -17.83 15.75 -10.91
N ASP A 252 -16.92 16.72 -10.85
CA ASP A 252 -17.06 17.98 -11.60
C ASP A 252 -16.29 17.93 -12.91
N LYS A 253 -15.15 17.24 -12.92
CA LYS A 253 -14.30 17.04 -14.11
C LYS A 253 -14.43 15.65 -14.74
N GLU A 254 -15.09 14.72 -14.05
CA GLU A 254 -15.32 13.34 -14.52
C GLU A 254 -14.04 12.63 -15.00
N ILE A 255 -12.89 12.94 -14.38
CA ILE A 255 -11.60 12.33 -14.73
C ILE A 255 -11.62 10.88 -14.24
N ALA A 256 -11.28 9.94 -15.12
CA ALA A 256 -11.17 8.54 -14.75
C ALA A 256 -10.07 8.34 -13.69
N LYS A 257 -10.28 7.36 -12.78
CA LYS A 257 -9.45 7.18 -11.58
C LYS A 257 -7.97 6.97 -11.91
N GLU A 258 -7.69 6.38 -13.06
CA GLU A 258 -6.35 6.08 -13.54
C GLU A 258 -5.53 7.29 -13.99
N PHE A 259 -6.19 8.44 -14.15
CA PHE A 259 -5.56 9.72 -14.48
C PHE A 259 -5.50 10.68 -13.28
N VAL A 260 -5.80 10.21 -12.07
CA VAL A 260 -5.85 11.04 -10.87
C VAL A 260 -5.01 10.43 -9.75
N GLU A 261 -4.04 11.20 -9.28
CA GLU A 261 -3.25 10.92 -8.10
C GLU A 261 -3.28 12.12 -7.15
N ILE A 262 -3.89 11.94 -6.00
CA ILE A 262 -4.00 12.97 -4.95
C ILE A 262 -3.54 12.31 -3.66
N THR A 263 -2.50 12.85 -3.03
CA THR A 263 -1.82 12.20 -1.90
C THR A 263 -1.58 13.18 -0.76
N GLY A 264 -2.15 12.89 0.41
CA GLY A 264 -1.88 13.68 1.62
C GLY A 264 -0.49 13.36 2.14
N TYR A 265 0.43 14.34 2.09
CA TYR A 265 1.82 14.17 2.54
C TYR A 265 1.96 14.39 4.04
N TRP A 266 1.18 15.32 4.57
CA TRP A 266 1.18 15.65 5.97
C TRP A 266 -0.21 16.06 6.42
N ARG A 267 -0.34 16.27 7.73
CA ARG A 267 -1.58 16.70 8.35
C ARG A 267 -1.27 17.71 9.42
N HIS A 268 -1.94 18.85 9.38
CA HIS A 268 -1.80 19.85 10.44
C HIS A 268 -2.42 19.30 11.73
N ARG A 269 -1.67 19.36 12.83
CA ARG A 269 -2.17 19.02 14.16
C ARG A 269 -2.54 20.30 14.88
N GLU A 270 -3.83 20.50 15.14
CA GLU A 270 -4.22 21.50 16.14
C GLU A 270 -3.80 20.97 17.51
N VAL A 271 -2.78 21.60 18.11
CA VAL A 271 -2.48 21.38 19.51
C VAL A 271 -3.62 22.02 20.29
N ALA A 272 -4.61 21.22 20.67
CA ALA A 272 -5.57 21.64 21.68
C ALA A 272 -4.74 22.04 22.92
N HIS A 273 -4.74 23.33 23.27
CA HIS A 273 -4.29 23.77 24.58
C HIS A 273 -5.26 23.21 25.62
N ALA A 274 -5.07 21.95 26.00
CA ALA A 274 -5.63 21.43 27.22
C ALA A 274 -5.04 22.29 28.36
N ALA A 275 -5.91 23.11 28.96
CA ALA A 275 -5.60 23.82 30.17
C ALA A 275 -4.97 22.84 31.17
N ALA A 276 -3.84 23.25 31.74
CA ALA A 276 -3.11 22.49 32.73
C ALA A 276 -4.00 22.23 33.96
N ASP A 277 -4.63 21.06 33.98
CA ASP A 277 -5.05 20.32 35.17
C ASP A 277 -5.50 18.92 34.73
N SER A 278 -4.56 18.17 34.15
CA SER A 278 -4.60 16.71 34.21
C SER A 278 -3.33 16.29 34.92
N GLN A 279 -3.48 15.89 36.17
CA GLN A 279 -2.40 15.19 36.86
C GLN A 279 -2.02 13.99 36.00
N ALA A 280 -0.80 14.04 35.48
CA ALA A 280 -0.14 12.92 34.87
C ALA A 280 -0.21 11.72 35.84
N VAL A 281 -1.10 10.78 35.55
CA VAL A 281 -0.93 9.40 35.99
C VAL A 281 -0.05 8.74 34.95
N THR A 282 1.23 9.13 34.95
CA THR A 282 2.29 8.22 34.49
C THR A 282 2.44 7.15 35.56
N ALA A 283 1.57 6.15 35.48
CA ALA A 283 1.84 4.83 35.99
C ALA A 283 1.65 3.90 34.80
N VAL A 284 2.76 3.31 34.33
CA VAL A 284 2.71 1.98 33.72
C VAL A 284 2.24 1.07 34.85
N ALA A 285 0.93 1.07 35.11
CA ALA A 285 0.32 0.01 35.87
C ALA A 285 0.46 -1.22 34.97
N GLU A 286 1.09 -2.27 35.46
CA GLU A 286 0.92 -3.60 34.89
C GLU A 286 -0.59 -3.76 34.62
N ALA A 287 -0.97 -3.83 33.35
CA ALA A 287 -2.37 -3.95 32.97
C ALA A 287 -2.92 -5.17 33.72
N ASP A 288 -3.99 -4.96 34.49
CA ASP A 288 -4.70 -6.05 35.15
C ASP A 288 -5.03 -7.09 34.07
N PRO A 289 -4.54 -8.34 34.18
CA PRO A 289 -4.78 -9.35 33.16
C PRO A 289 -6.27 -9.54 32.85
N ASP A 290 -7.14 -9.33 33.84
CA ASP A 290 -8.59 -9.38 33.65
C ASP A 290 -9.10 -8.21 32.79
N ALA A 291 -8.55 -7.01 32.95
CA ALA A 291 -8.89 -5.84 32.14
C ALA A 291 -8.37 -5.97 30.71
N GLN A 292 -7.12 -6.45 30.54
CA GLN A 292 -6.55 -6.70 29.22
C GLN A 292 -7.36 -7.76 28.46
N LEU A 293 -7.71 -8.88 29.12
CA LEU A 293 -8.56 -9.91 28.52
C LEU A 293 -9.96 -9.37 28.17
N HIS A 294 -10.53 -8.54 29.05
CA HIS A 294 -11.82 -7.91 28.79
C HIS A 294 -11.77 -7.07 27.51
N GLU A 295 -10.79 -6.18 27.38
CA GLU A 295 -10.56 -5.34 26.19
C GLU A 295 -10.37 -6.16 24.91
N MET A 296 -9.53 -7.21 24.97
CA MET A 296 -9.29 -8.11 23.83
C MET A 296 -10.54 -8.88 23.39
N SER A 297 -11.51 -9.09 24.30
CA SER A 297 -12.73 -9.86 24.04
C SER A 297 -13.92 -9.02 23.57
N GLU A 298 -13.79 -7.69 23.50
CA GLU A 298 -14.88 -6.82 23.10
C GLU A 298 -15.12 -6.82 21.58
N LEU A 299 -16.29 -7.28 21.15
CA LEU A 299 -16.69 -7.24 19.74
C LEU A 299 -17.23 -5.87 19.30
N LEU A 300 -17.81 -5.13 20.24
CA LEU A 300 -18.57 -3.92 19.93
C LEU A 300 -17.70 -2.80 19.30
N PRO A 301 -16.49 -2.48 19.79
CA PRO A 301 -15.65 -1.43 19.21
C PRO A 301 -15.43 -1.62 17.70
N ALA A 302 -15.01 -2.83 17.31
CA ALA A 302 -14.72 -3.18 15.92
C ALA A 302 -15.94 -3.03 15.00
N LEU A 303 -17.12 -3.45 15.46
CA LEU A 303 -18.37 -3.35 14.70
C LEU A 303 -18.94 -1.92 14.69
N ALA A 304 -18.80 -1.18 15.79
CA ALA A 304 -19.27 0.19 15.91
C ALA A 304 -18.50 1.12 14.97
N ILE A 305 -17.17 0.99 14.90
CA ILE A 305 -16.33 1.75 13.96
C ILE A 305 -16.72 1.44 12.52
N ARG A 306 -16.77 0.16 12.13
CA ARG A 306 -17.16 -0.25 10.76
C ARG A 306 -18.55 0.27 10.38
N THR A 307 -19.50 0.23 11.32
CA THR A 307 -20.84 0.80 11.13
C THR A 307 -20.78 2.31 10.89
N ALA A 308 -20.04 3.04 11.72
CA ALA A 308 -19.88 4.49 11.62
C ALA A 308 -19.21 4.92 10.30
N VAL A 309 -18.17 4.20 9.88
CA VAL A 309 -17.52 4.38 8.56
C VAL A 309 -18.52 4.15 7.44
N THR A 310 -19.23 3.03 7.46
CA THR A 310 -20.15 2.60 6.40
C THR A 310 -21.32 3.57 6.20
N VAL A 311 -21.91 4.07 7.29
CA VAL A 311 -23.02 5.03 7.18
C VAL A 311 -22.55 6.46 6.89
N GLY A 312 -21.24 6.70 6.78
CA GLY A 312 -20.69 8.02 6.49
C GLY A 312 -20.73 8.99 7.68
N LEU A 313 -20.67 8.49 8.92
CA LEU A 313 -20.78 9.32 10.11
C LEU A 313 -19.63 10.32 10.23
N PHE A 314 -18.38 9.86 10.06
CA PHE A 314 -17.19 10.70 10.14
C PHE A 314 -17.19 11.83 9.08
N PRO A 315 -17.40 11.56 7.78
CA PRO A 315 -17.48 12.63 6.78
C PRO A 315 -18.68 13.57 6.98
N ALA A 316 -19.80 13.11 7.56
CA ALA A 316 -20.92 13.98 7.89
C ALA A 316 -20.56 15.01 8.98
N ILE A 317 -19.84 14.57 10.03
CA ILE A 317 -19.38 15.47 11.10
C ILE A 317 -18.30 16.43 10.57
N ASP A 318 -17.35 15.91 9.80
CA ASP A 318 -16.32 16.72 9.11
C ASP A 318 -16.96 17.77 8.18
N GLY A 319 -18.08 17.43 7.55
CA GLY A 319 -18.90 18.33 6.73
C GLY A 319 -19.75 19.34 7.50
N GLY A 320 -19.70 19.35 8.84
CA GLY A 320 -20.36 20.33 9.70
C GLY A 320 -21.66 19.87 10.36
N ALA A 321 -22.08 18.61 10.19
CA ALA A 321 -23.21 18.08 10.95
C ALA A 321 -22.78 17.76 12.39
N ASP A 322 -23.30 18.48 13.38
CA ASP A 322 -22.78 18.41 14.75
C ASP A 322 -23.79 17.93 15.79
N THR A 323 -25.08 17.78 15.46
CA THR A 323 -26.06 17.18 16.38
C THR A 323 -26.44 15.78 15.93
N ALA A 324 -26.86 14.91 16.85
CA ALA A 324 -27.32 13.57 16.49
C ALA A 324 -28.44 13.57 15.43
N ALA A 325 -29.29 14.60 15.43
CA ALA A 325 -30.37 14.74 14.44
C ALA A 325 -29.84 15.14 13.05
N THR A 326 -28.92 16.10 12.97
CA THR A 326 -28.32 16.54 11.70
C THR A 326 -27.41 15.47 11.12
N ILE A 327 -26.61 14.80 11.95
CA ILE A 327 -25.75 13.66 11.55
C ILE A 327 -26.62 12.52 11.02
N ALA A 328 -27.69 12.16 11.73
CA ALA A 328 -28.58 11.09 11.28
C ALA A 328 -29.25 11.41 9.94
N ALA A 329 -29.68 12.66 9.75
CA ALA A 329 -30.26 13.12 8.49
C ALA A 329 -29.26 13.04 7.34
N GLU A 330 -28.03 13.51 7.53
CA GLU A 330 -26.97 13.48 6.52
C GLU A 330 -26.58 12.04 6.14
N CYS A 331 -26.49 11.14 7.12
CA CYS A 331 -26.14 9.74 6.92
C CYS A 331 -27.32 8.88 6.42
N GLY A 332 -28.55 9.43 6.35
CA GLY A 332 -29.75 8.65 6.06
C GLY A 332 -30.06 7.56 7.11
N THR A 333 -29.74 7.80 8.38
CA THR A 333 -29.86 6.82 9.47
C THR A 333 -30.98 7.18 10.46
N HIS A 334 -31.36 6.21 11.32
CA HIS A 334 -32.42 6.43 12.32
C HIS A 334 -31.90 7.30 13.50
N PRO A 335 -32.51 8.46 13.80
CA PRO A 335 -31.97 9.43 14.78
C PRO A 335 -31.63 8.86 16.16
N THR A 336 -32.53 8.06 16.74
CA THR A 336 -32.30 7.45 18.07
C THR A 336 -31.17 6.42 18.08
N ALA A 337 -30.96 5.72 16.95
CA ALA A 337 -29.91 4.71 16.82
C ALA A 337 -28.56 5.40 16.62
N THR A 338 -28.51 6.40 15.75
CA THR A 338 -27.34 7.25 15.53
C THR A 338 -26.89 7.91 16.82
N ALA A 339 -27.82 8.45 17.62
CA ALA A 339 -27.49 9.02 18.93
C ALA A 339 -26.86 8.00 19.90
N LYS A 340 -27.25 6.72 19.84
CA LYS A 340 -26.62 5.65 20.65
C LYS A 340 -25.20 5.36 20.17
N LEU A 341 -25.01 5.25 18.86
CA LEU A 341 -23.69 5.02 18.26
C LEU A 341 -22.73 6.17 18.58
N LEU A 342 -23.16 7.42 18.38
CA LEU A 342 -22.36 8.62 18.66
C LEU A 342 -21.86 8.68 20.11
N ARG A 343 -22.71 8.32 21.09
CA ARG A 343 -22.29 8.25 22.50
C ARG A 343 -21.21 7.20 22.75
N HIS A 344 -21.28 6.07 22.06
CA HIS A 344 -20.27 5.03 22.20
C HIS A 344 -18.95 5.44 21.53
N LEU A 345 -19.01 6.01 20.32
CA LEU A 345 -17.83 6.54 19.63
C LEU A 345 -17.13 7.66 20.41
N ALA A 346 -17.88 8.46 21.18
CA ALA A 346 -17.31 9.45 22.08
C ALA A 346 -16.54 8.81 23.25
N LEU A 347 -17.02 7.70 23.80
CA LEU A 347 -16.28 6.94 24.83
C LEU A 347 -15.00 6.30 24.28
N MET A 348 -15.00 5.97 22.99
CA MET A 348 -13.83 5.45 22.28
C MET A 348 -12.85 6.56 21.86
N ASP A 349 -13.07 7.81 22.28
CA ASP A 349 -12.26 8.97 21.89
C ASP A 349 -12.14 9.18 20.37
N LEU A 350 -13.17 8.76 19.62
CA LEU A 350 -13.30 9.09 18.19
C LEU A 350 -14.05 10.41 17.99
N LEU A 351 -14.87 10.80 18.97
CA LEU A 351 -15.67 12.02 18.97
C LEU A 351 -15.54 12.75 20.30
N SER A 352 -15.54 14.08 20.24
CA SER A 352 -15.74 14.94 21.41
C SER A 352 -17.18 15.42 21.48
N VAL A 353 -17.71 15.63 22.69
CA VAL A 353 -19.08 16.09 22.92
C VAL A 353 -19.08 17.32 23.81
N ASP A 354 -19.62 18.44 23.31
CA ASP A 354 -19.84 19.66 24.09
C ASP A 354 -21.25 20.21 23.82
N ASP A 355 -22.00 20.53 24.87
CA ASP A 355 -23.41 20.96 24.82
C ASP A 355 -24.31 20.14 23.85
N GLY A 356 -24.07 18.82 23.80
CA GLY A 356 -24.80 17.89 22.92
C GLY A 356 -24.41 17.96 21.44
N ARG A 357 -23.36 18.71 21.10
CA ARG A 357 -22.74 18.76 19.78
C ARG A 357 -21.52 17.84 19.72
N PHE A 358 -21.37 17.13 18.61
CA PHE A 358 -20.33 16.17 18.34
C PHE A 358 -19.32 16.78 17.37
N THR A 359 -18.03 16.60 17.68
CA THR A 359 -16.91 16.97 16.80
C THR A 359 -15.96 15.78 16.69
N LEU A 360 -15.18 15.70 15.62
CA LEU A 360 -14.18 14.63 15.46
C LEU A 360 -12.97 14.91 16.36
N THR A 361 -12.44 13.87 16.99
CA THR A 361 -11.12 13.92 17.64
C THR A 361 -10.01 13.75 16.58
N GLU A 362 -8.74 13.83 17.00
CA GLU A 362 -7.61 13.49 16.13
C GLU A 362 -7.74 12.06 15.57
N MET A 363 -8.16 11.11 16.40
CA MET A 363 -8.33 9.72 15.99
C MET A 363 -9.54 9.55 15.05
N GLY A 364 -10.70 10.11 15.39
CA GLY A 364 -11.90 9.97 14.55
C GLY A 364 -11.77 10.64 13.19
N SER A 365 -10.96 11.69 13.10
CA SER A 365 -10.73 12.40 11.85
C SER A 365 -9.83 11.66 10.85
N ILE A 366 -9.14 10.59 11.26
CA ILE A 366 -8.50 9.64 10.32
C ILE A 366 -9.54 9.02 9.37
N LEU A 367 -10.76 8.81 9.87
CA LEU A 367 -11.85 8.15 9.15
C LEU A 367 -12.76 9.14 8.39
N ALA A 368 -12.43 10.43 8.39
CA ALA A 368 -13.24 11.45 7.73
C ALA A 368 -13.11 11.42 6.20
N ASP A 369 -11.95 11.00 5.66
CA ASP A 369 -11.77 10.78 4.23
C ASP A 369 -12.11 9.33 3.88
N GLN A 370 -13.21 9.17 3.12
CA GLN A 370 -13.73 7.88 2.72
C GLN A 370 -12.82 7.17 1.72
N ASP A 371 -11.96 7.90 0.99
CA ASP A 371 -11.11 7.30 -0.04
C ASP A 371 -9.78 6.75 0.54
N THR A 372 -9.54 6.94 1.84
CA THR A 372 -8.35 6.38 2.50
C THR A 372 -8.45 4.86 2.67
N PHE A 373 -7.29 4.19 2.72
CA PHE A 373 -7.25 2.74 2.99
C PHE A 373 -7.95 2.36 4.29
N ALA A 374 -7.74 3.10 5.38
CA ALA A 374 -8.38 2.83 6.68
C ALA A 374 -9.92 2.85 6.57
N SER A 375 -10.48 3.89 5.92
CA SER A 375 -11.93 3.98 5.69
C SER A 375 -12.43 2.89 4.75
N GLN A 376 -11.72 2.60 3.66
CA GLN A 376 -12.11 1.55 2.72
C GLN A 376 -12.06 0.16 3.38
N ALA A 377 -11.03 -0.14 4.17
CA ALA A 377 -10.87 -1.44 4.82
C ALA A 377 -11.98 -1.72 5.85
N LEU A 378 -12.48 -0.68 6.54
CA LEU A 378 -13.51 -0.77 7.57
C LEU A 378 -14.96 -0.63 7.04
N HIS A 379 -15.15 -0.42 5.75
CA HIS A 379 -16.48 -0.24 5.17
C HIS A 379 -17.14 -1.60 4.86
N PHE A 380 -18.38 -1.84 5.29
CA PHE A 380 -19.06 -3.15 5.15
C PHE A 380 -19.21 -3.64 3.71
N ASP A 381 -19.36 -2.73 2.75
CA ASP A 381 -19.42 -3.09 1.32
C ASP A 381 -18.05 -3.28 0.65
N LYS A 382 -16.94 -3.26 1.40
CA LYS A 382 -15.59 -3.37 0.84
C LYS A 382 -14.96 -4.70 1.20
N ILE A 383 -14.06 -5.14 0.32
CA ILE A 383 -13.54 -6.50 0.30
C ILE A 383 -12.95 -6.94 1.65
N HIS A 384 -12.14 -6.09 2.29
CA HIS A 384 -11.52 -6.37 3.59
C HIS A 384 -12.57 -6.71 4.67
N THR A 385 -13.51 -5.80 4.94
CA THR A 385 -14.57 -6.08 5.93
C THR A 385 -15.44 -7.25 5.50
N ARG A 386 -15.78 -7.39 4.21
CA ARG A 386 -16.54 -8.56 3.73
C ARG A 386 -15.81 -9.86 4.05
N LEU A 387 -14.50 -9.94 3.85
CA LEU A 387 -13.69 -11.10 4.21
C LEU A 387 -13.65 -11.29 5.73
N ASP A 388 -13.32 -10.26 6.51
CA ASP A 388 -13.23 -10.29 7.99
C ASP A 388 -14.50 -10.85 8.65
N MET A 389 -15.69 -10.58 8.07
CA MET A 389 -16.94 -11.13 8.61
C MET A 389 -17.01 -12.67 8.62
N ALA A 390 -16.05 -13.36 7.97
CA ALA A 390 -15.82 -14.79 8.13
C ALA A 390 -15.53 -15.21 9.58
N PHE A 391 -14.88 -14.34 10.38
CA PHE A 391 -14.56 -14.62 11.78
C PHE A 391 -15.81 -14.85 12.66
N LEU A 392 -16.98 -14.37 12.25
CA LEU A 392 -18.23 -14.65 12.96
C LEU A 392 -18.57 -16.15 13.00
N GLY A 393 -18.06 -16.94 12.04
CA GLY A 393 -18.19 -18.39 12.03
C GLY A 393 -16.94 -19.16 12.48
N LEU A 394 -15.96 -18.48 13.11
CA LEU A 394 -14.71 -19.10 13.57
C LEU A 394 -14.95 -20.29 14.51
N LEU A 395 -15.95 -20.23 15.39
CA LEU A 395 -16.30 -21.33 16.29
C LEU A 395 -16.63 -22.62 15.52
N ASP A 396 -17.39 -22.52 14.44
CA ASP A 396 -17.78 -23.67 13.64
C ASP A 396 -16.61 -24.18 12.79
N ALA A 397 -15.81 -23.26 12.24
CA ALA A 397 -14.60 -23.60 11.50
C ALA A 397 -13.61 -24.38 12.38
N VAL A 398 -13.32 -23.92 13.59
CA VAL A 398 -12.43 -24.61 14.55
C VAL A 398 -13.00 -25.98 14.97
N ARG A 399 -14.32 -26.12 15.11
CA ARG A 399 -14.95 -27.39 15.50
C ARG A 399 -14.91 -28.45 14.41
N THR A 400 -14.92 -28.03 13.16
CA THR A 400 -15.19 -28.94 12.02
C THR A 400 -14.04 -29.05 11.03
N GLY A 401 -13.12 -28.07 11.01
CA GLY A 401 -12.13 -27.89 9.96
C GLY A 401 -12.73 -27.46 8.60
N ALA A 402 -14.03 -27.16 8.55
CA ALA A 402 -14.72 -26.73 7.34
C ALA A 402 -14.85 -25.19 7.30
N PRO A 403 -15.15 -24.58 6.12
CA PRO A 403 -15.46 -23.15 6.05
C PRO A 403 -16.56 -22.72 7.03
N ALA A 404 -16.48 -21.48 7.49
CA ALA A 404 -17.46 -20.83 8.35
C ALA A 404 -18.87 -20.87 7.71
N ALA A 405 -19.81 -21.57 8.34
CA ALA A 405 -21.16 -21.72 7.79
C ALA A 405 -21.88 -20.36 7.69
N GLY A 406 -22.33 -19.98 6.49
CA GLY A 406 -23.02 -18.71 6.24
C GLY A 406 -22.09 -17.51 6.10
N HIS A 407 -20.78 -17.69 6.31
CA HIS A 407 -19.78 -16.64 6.26
C HIS A 407 -18.52 -17.00 5.45
N GLY A 408 -18.44 -18.23 4.94
CA GLY A 408 -17.30 -18.74 4.17
C GLY A 408 -17.28 -18.20 2.74
N PHE A 409 -16.20 -18.50 2.00
CA PHE A 409 -15.97 -17.94 0.67
C PHE A 409 -17.11 -18.26 -0.31
N ALA A 410 -17.67 -19.48 -0.26
CA ALA A 410 -18.80 -19.88 -1.10
C ALA A 410 -20.08 -19.07 -0.82
N ASP A 411 -20.27 -18.57 0.39
CA ASP A 411 -21.36 -17.66 0.72
C ASP A 411 -21.08 -16.26 0.18
N LYS A 412 -19.86 -15.77 0.34
CA LYS A 412 -19.41 -14.46 -0.19
C LYS A 412 -19.46 -14.36 -1.71
N LEU A 413 -19.20 -15.46 -2.43
CA LEU A 413 -19.35 -15.52 -3.89
C LEU A 413 -20.76 -15.17 -4.39
N ARG A 414 -21.78 -15.24 -3.53
CA ARG A 414 -23.17 -14.87 -3.86
C ARG A 414 -23.43 -13.37 -3.65
N GLU A 415 -22.52 -12.65 -3.00
CA GLU A 415 -22.64 -11.22 -2.77
C GLU A 415 -22.37 -10.45 -4.07
N PRO A 416 -23.23 -9.47 -4.44
CA PRO A 416 -23.03 -8.67 -5.64
C PRO A 416 -21.69 -7.93 -5.64
N GLY A 417 -20.93 -8.05 -6.73
CA GLY A 417 -19.64 -7.37 -6.92
C GLY A 417 -18.45 -7.99 -6.19
N PHE A 418 -18.67 -8.92 -5.25
CA PHE A 418 -17.60 -9.49 -4.42
C PHE A 418 -16.45 -10.08 -5.24
N VAL A 419 -16.75 -10.82 -6.32
CA VAL A 419 -15.72 -11.48 -7.14
C VAL A 419 -14.80 -10.48 -7.83
N ASP A 420 -15.33 -9.38 -8.35
CA ASP A 420 -14.50 -8.35 -8.98
C ASP A 420 -13.69 -7.60 -7.91
N ASP A 421 -14.30 -7.25 -6.77
CA ASP A 421 -13.58 -6.60 -5.65
C ASP A 421 -12.46 -7.50 -5.08
N PHE A 422 -12.70 -8.81 -4.97
CA PHE A 422 -11.72 -9.81 -4.52
C PHE A 422 -10.55 -9.91 -5.50
N HIS A 423 -10.84 -9.98 -6.79
CA HIS A 423 -9.82 -10.01 -7.82
C HIS A 423 -8.97 -8.74 -7.82
N GLU A 424 -9.58 -7.55 -7.73
CA GLU A 424 -8.84 -6.28 -7.67
C GLU A 424 -7.87 -6.24 -6.46
N GLU A 425 -8.27 -6.79 -5.32
CA GLU A 425 -7.41 -6.89 -4.12
C GLU A 425 -6.21 -7.84 -4.34
N VAL A 426 -6.47 -9.05 -4.84
CA VAL A 426 -5.41 -10.03 -5.13
C VAL A 426 -4.44 -9.51 -6.20
N ALA A 427 -4.97 -8.88 -7.25
CA ALA A 427 -4.16 -8.25 -8.29
C ALA A 427 -3.29 -7.12 -7.70
N PHE A 428 -3.86 -6.27 -6.84
CA PHE A 428 -3.11 -5.20 -6.17
C PHE A 428 -1.96 -5.73 -5.31
N GLY A 429 -2.17 -6.79 -4.51
CA GLY A 429 -1.10 -7.43 -3.75
C GLY A 429 -0.04 -8.09 -4.65
N SER A 430 -0.47 -8.66 -5.78
CA SER A 430 0.42 -9.31 -6.76
C SER A 430 1.41 -8.35 -7.42
N VAL A 431 1.06 -7.07 -7.56
CA VAL A 431 1.94 -6.03 -8.13
C VAL A 431 3.27 -5.94 -7.39
N TYR A 432 3.27 -6.19 -6.08
CA TYR A 432 4.50 -6.08 -5.28
C TYR A 432 5.42 -7.29 -5.39
N ARG A 433 4.86 -8.45 -5.74
CA ARG A 433 5.55 -9.75 -5.71
C ARG A 433 5.98 -10.22 -7.09
N ALA A 434 5.15 -9.97 -8.11
CA ALA A 434 5.42 -10.41 -9.48
C ALA A 434 6.79 -9.97 -10.03
N PRO A 435 7.29 -8.73 -9.79
CA PRO A 435 8.58 -8.29 -10.30
C PRO A 435 9.78 -9.06 -9.77
N ALA A 436 9.67 -9.70 -8.61
CA ALA A 436 10.76 -10.48 -8.02
C ALA A 436 10.82 -11.93 -8.52
N LEU A 437 9.78 -12.41 -9.23
CA LEU A 437 9.71 -13.80 -9.69
C LEU A 437 10.89 -14.20 -10.60
N PRO A 438 11.34 -13.38 -11.58
CA PRO A 438 12.47 -13.76 -12.44
C PRO A 438 13.81 -13.89 -11.73
N ASP A 439 13.99 -13.17 -10.61
CA ASP A 439 15.21 -13.26 -9.80
C ASP A 439 15.14 -14.48 -8.84
N ALA A 440 13.93 -14.84 -8.40
CA ALA A 440 13.70 -15.96 -7.49
C ALA A 440 13.62 -17.34 -8.19
N VAL A 441 13.32 -17.37 -9.49
CA VAL A 441 13.14 -18.61 -10.27
C VAL A 441 14.08 -18.61 -11.47
N ASP A 442 14.90 -19.65 -11.60
CA ASP A 442 15.73 -19.83 -12.80
C ASP A 442 14.85 -20.01 -14.06
N LEU A 443 14.88 -19.04 -14.97
CA LEU A 443 14.15 -19.05 -16.23
C LEU A 443 15.01 -19.52 -17.42
N ASP A 444 16.26 -19.94 -17.22
CA ASP A 444 17.11 -20.40 -18.30
C ASP A 444 16.52 -21.66 -18.97
N GLY A 445 16.35 -21.57 -20.30
CA GLY A 445 15.76 -22.64 -21.10
C GLY A 445 14.24 -22.82 -20.93
N VAL A 446 13.56 -21.91 -20.22
CA VAL A 446 12.10 -21.83 -20.19
C VAL A 446 11.62 -21.08 -21.43
N HIS A 447 10.72 -21.69 -22.21
CA HIS A 447 10.13 -21.08 -23.40
C HIS A 447 8.62 -20.87 -23.26
N THR A 448 7.94 -21.78 -22.57
CA THR A 448 6.49 -21.78 -22.37
C THR A 448 6.13 -21.69 -20.88
N VAL A 449 5.26 -20.75 -20.52
CA VAL A 449 4.82 -20.54 -19.14
C VAL A 449 3.29 -20.53 -19.06
N ALA A 450 2.74 -21.31 -18.14
CA ALA A 450 1.32 -21.29 -17.79
C ALA A 450 1.15 -20.66 -16.39
N ILE A 451 0.27 -19.68 -16.24
CA ILE A 451 0.07 -18.95 -14.99
C ILE A 451 -1.39 -19.12 -14.54
N TYR A 452 -1.57 -19.47 -13.27
CA TYR A 452 -2.85 -19.80 -12.65
C TYR A 452 -3.13 -18.90 -11.44
N GLY A 453 -4.42 -18.68 -11.13
CA GLY A 453 -4.88 -17.93 -9.95
C GLY A 453 -5.47 -16.55 -10.27
N GLU A 454 -6.09 -15.89 -9.28
CA GLU A 454 -6.69 -14.56 -9.46
C GLU A 454 -5.65 -13.45 -9.66
N GLY A 455 -4.38 -13.66 -9.27
CA GLY A 455 -3.28 -12.71 -9.52
C GLY A 455 -2.53 -12.94 -10.83
N ALA A 456 -2.90 -13.96 -11.61
CA ALA A 456 -2.12 -14.43 -12.75
C ALA A 456 -1.88 -13.36 -13.83
N GLY A 457 -2.84 -12.44 -14.03
CA GLY A 457 -2.73 -11.34 -14.98
C GLY A 457 -1.51 -10.46 -14.75
N VAL A 458 -1.24 -10.11 -13.49
CA VAL A 458 -0.12 -9.25 -13.08
C VAL A 458 1.23 -9.94 -13.31
N TYR A 459 1.33 -11.24 -13.01
CA TYR A 459 2.51 -12.05 -13.29
C TYR A 459 2.75 -12.21 -14.79
N ALA A 460 1.68 -12.41 -15.58
CA ALA A 460 1.77 -12.51 -17.03
C ALA A 460 2.29 -11.20 -17.66
N ASP A 461 1.76 -10.05 -17.23
CA ASP A 461 2.21 -8.73 -17.70
C ASP A 461 3.69 -8.49 -17.37
N THR A 462 4.08 -8.81 -16.13
CA THR A 462 5.44 -8.65 -15.65
C THR A 462 6.43 -9.51 -16.43
N LEU A 463 6.14 -10.81 -16.60
CA LEU A 463 7.00 -11.71 -17.38
C LEU A 463 7.05 -11.31 -18.86
N ALA A 464 5.94 -10.87 -19.47
CA ALA A 464 5.92 -10.41 -20.85
C ALA A 464 6.77 -9.14 -21.07
N ARG A 465 6.87 -8.29 -20.05
CA ARG A 465 7.70 -7.07 -20.05
C ARG A 465 9.18 -7.38 -19.88
N LEU A 466 9.53 -8.21 -18.89
CA LEU A 466 10.93 -8.52 -18.54
C LEU A 466 11.57 -9.59 -19.44
N HIS A 467 10.76 -10.53 -19.95
CA HIS A 467 11.20 -11.65 -20.78
C HIS A 467 10.32 -11.76 -22.04
N PRO A 468 10.50 -10.86 -23.02
CA PRO A 468 9.62 -10.77 -24.19
C PRO A 468 9.66 -11.98 -25.14
N GLY A 469 10.57 -12.93 -24.91
CA GLY A 469 10.68 -14.18 -25.66
C GLY A 469 9.87 -15.35 -25.09
N LEU A 470 9.22 -15.20 -23.92
CA LEU A 470 8.38 -16.25 -23.32
C LEU A 470 7.02 -16.31 -24.02
N GLU A 471 6.55 -17.53 -24.27
CA GLU A 471 5.15 -17.81 -24.61
C GLU A 471 4.34 -17.98 -23.32
N ILE A 472 3.48 -17.03 -23.02
CA ILE A 472 2.77 -16.96 -21.73
C ILE A 472 1.29 -17.28 -21.93
N SER A 473 0.76 -18.18 -21.10
CA SER A 473 -0.64 -18.59 -21.07
C SER A 473 -1.29 -18.30 -19.72
N LEU A 474 -2.41 -17.59 -19.72
CA LEU A 474 -3.32 -17.51 -18.58
C LEU A 474 -4.23 -18.73 -18.56
N VAL A 475 -4.22 -19.48 -17.45
CA VAL A 475 -5.02 -20.70 -17.27
C VAL A 475 -6.00 -20.51 -16.13
N GLY A 476 -7.27 -20.76 -16.40
CA GLY A 476 -8.33 -20.60 -15.41
C GLY A 476 -9.71 -20.63 -16.03
N LEU A 477 -10.73 -20.43 -15.19
CA LEU A 477 -12.11 -20.36 -15.65
C LEU A 477 -12.30 -19.16 -16.59
N PRO A 478 -13.22 -19.23 -17.58
CA PRO A 478 -13.43 -18.15 -18.55
C PRO A 478 -13.62 -16.75 -17.94
N ALA A 479 -14.34 -16.67 -16.81
CA ALA A 479 -14.58 -15.41 -16.11
C ALA A 479 -13.30 -14.87 -15.42
N GLN A 480 -12.52 -15.76 -14.81
CA GLN A 480 -11.23 -15.43 -14.17
C GLN A 480 -10.20 -14.99 -15.21
N ASN A 481 -10.08 -15.71 -16.34
CA ASN A 481 -9.19 -15.30 -17.43
C ASN A 481 -9.57 -13.94 -18.02
N THR A 482 -10.87 -13.63 -18.07
CA THR A 482 -11.35 -12.30 -18.51
C THR A 482 -10.96 -11.20 -17.53
N ARG A 483 -10.90 -11.51 -16.22
CA ARG A 483 -10.39 -10.62 -15.17
C ARG A 483 -8.87 -10.45 -15.29
N ASN A 484 -8.10 -11.53 -15.24
CA ASN A 484 -6.64 -11.53 -15.38
C ASN A 484 -6.15 -10.79 -16.64
N LEU A 485 -6.84 -10.92 -17.78
CA LEU A 485 -6.43 -10.22 -19.00
C LEU A 485 -6.61 -8.68 -18.91
N ARG A 486 -7.49 -8.19 -18.03
CA ARG A 486 -7.64 -6.74 -17.77
C ARG A 486 -6.41 -6.17 -17.08
N ASP A 487 -5.73 -6.95 -16.25
CA ASP A 487 -4.50 -6.54 -15.55
C ASP A 487 -3.28 -6.48 -16.47
N VAL A 488 -3.35 -7.15 -17.63
CA VAL A 488 -2.30 -7.07 -18.65
C VAL A 488 -2.43 -5.76 -19.43
N ALA A 489 -1.31 -5.03 -19.55
CA ALA A 489 -1.27 -3.79 -20.31
C ALA A 489 -1.69 -4.03 -21.77
N GLU A 490 -2.45 -3.10 -22.34
CA GLU A 490 -3.04 -3.26 -23.68
C GLU A 490 -2.01 -3.61 -24.76
N SER A 491 -0.82 -2.98 -24.71
CA SER A 491 0.30 -3.22 -25.64
C SER A 491 0.89 -4.64 -25.57
N ARG A 492 0.58 -5.40 -24.51
CA ARG A 492 1.09 -6.76 -24.28
C ARG A 492 0.03 -7.85 -24.38
N ARG A 493 -1.27 -7.51 -24.37
CA ARG A 493 -2.37 -8.49 -24.38
C ARG A 493 -2.30 -9.48 -25.54
N GLU A 494 -1.88 -9.05 -26.73
CA GLU A 494 -1.74 -9.93 -27.90
C GLU A 494 -0.66 -11.02 -27.73
N LYS A 495 0.27 -10.84 -26.80
CA LYS A 495 1.33 -11.81 -26.48
C LYS A 495 0.89 -12.84 -25.44
N ILE A 496 -0.28 -12.67 -24.83
CA ILE A 496 -0.79 -13.55 -23.78
C ILE A 496 -1.85 -14.48 -24.37
N GLN A 497 -1.58 -15.79 -24.30
CA GLN A 497 -2.54 -16.81 -24.67
C GLN A 497 -3.53 -17.05 -23.54
N ARG A 498 -4.76 -17.44 -23.89
CA ARG A 498 -5.81 -17.77 -22.93
C ARG A 498 -6.17 -19.25 -23.07
N ILE A 499 -6.08 -19.98 -21.97
CA ILE A 499 -6.49 -21.38 -21.86
C ILE A 499 -7.63 -21.46 -20.85
N ASP A 500 -8.86 -21.59 -21.38
CA ASP A 500 -10.05 -21.75 -20.54
C ASP A 500 -10.17 -23.21 -20.07
N GLY A 501 -10.05 -23.41 -18.77
CA GLY A 501 -10.08 -24.72 -18.15
C GLY A 501 -10.09 -24.63 -16.63
N SER A 502 -10.43 -25.73 -15.97
CA SER A 502 -10.26 -25.81 -14.52
C SER A 502 -8.80 -26.08 -14.17
N GLU A 503 -8.33 -25.40 -13.15
CA GLU A 503 -7.06 -25.61 -12.44
C GLU A 503 -6.87 -27.06 -11.95
N PHE A 504 -7.95 -27.81 -11.76
CA PHE A 504 -7.92 -29.23 -11.39
C PHE A 504 -7.75 -30.18 -12.59
N THR A 505 -7.64 -29.64 -13.80
CA THR A 505 -7.46 -30.41 -15.03
C THR A 505 -6.10 -30.14 -15.64
N ALA A 506 -5.33 -31.20 -15.87
CA ALA A 506 -4.03 -31.07 -16.51
C ALA A 506 -4.13 -30.50 -17.92
N LEU A 507 -3.16 -29.66 -18.31
CA LEU A 507 -3.05 -29.15 -19.67
C LEU A 507 -2.90 -30.31 -20.68
N ALA A 508 -3.55 -30.14 -21.83
CA ALA A 508 -3.43 -31.09 -22.93
C ALA A 508 -1.98 -31.16 -23.45
N THR A 509 -1.34 -30.01 -23.56
CA THR A 509 0.07 -29.85 -23.92
C THR A 509 0.82 -29.30 -22.71
N PRO A 510 1.76 -30.05 -22.12
CA PRO A 510 2.52 -29.55 -20.99
C PRO A 510 3.45 -28.38 -21.40
N VAL A 511 3.68 -27.46 -20.48
CA VAL A 511 4.59 -26.30 -20.63
C VAL A 511 5.92 -26.54 -19.90
N ASP A 512 6.89 -25.66 -20.09
CA ASP A 512 8.16 -25.73 -19.37
C ASP A 512 7.98 -25.38 -17.88
N LEU A 513 7.18 -24.35 -17.60
CA LEU A 513 6.94 -23.82 -16.26
C LEU A 513 5.45 -23.54 -16.01
N ALA A 514 4.88 -24.10 -14.94
CA ALA A 514 3.60 -23.65 -14.38
C ALA A 514 3.84 -22.77 -13.14
N VAL A 515 3.18 -21.61 -13.07
CA VAL A 515 3.21 -20.70 -11.92
C VAL A 515 1.80 -20.62 -11.32
N ALA A 516 1.62 -21.06 -10.10
CA ALA A 516 0.33 -20.99 -9.39
C ALA A 516 0.40 -19.93 -8.28
N VAL A 517 -0.43 -18.90 -8.40
CA VAL A 517 -0.41 -17.74 -7.50
C VAL A 517 -1.53 -17.86 -6.46
N GLU A 518 -1.18 -18.04 -5.19
CA GLU A 518 -2.09 -18.06 -4.03
C GLU A 518 -3.29 -19.00 -4.20
N MET A 519 -3.01 -20.24 -4.60
CA MET A 519 -4.05 -21.23 -4.87
C MET A 519 -4.12 -22.36 -3.86
N VAL A 520 -2.99 -22.72 -3.23
CA VAL A 520 -2.90 -23.97 -2.46
C VAL A 520 -3.54 -23.81 -1.09
N ASP A 521 -3.44 -22.62 -0.52
CA ASP A 521 -4.00 -22.18 0.75
C ASP A 521 -5.52 -21.92 0.72
N SER A 522 -6.10 -21.75 -0.48
CA SER A 522 -7.55 -21.65 -0.64
C SER A 522 -8.28 -23.00 -0.77
N HIS A 523 -7.54 -24.12 -0.65
CA HIS A 523 -8.06 -25.47 -0.86
C HIS A 523 -7.71 -26.39 0.31
N PRO A 524 -8.68 -27.14 0.88
CA PRO A 524 -8.39 -28.21 1.83
C PRO A 524 -7.45 -29.25 1.22
N ASP A 525 -6.71 -29.99 2.06
CA ASP A 525 -5.62 -30.86 1.62
C ASP A 525 -5.99 -31.86 0.51
N ALA A 526 -7.21 -32.41 0.53
CA ALA A 526 -7.64 -33.34 -0.50
C ALA A 526 -7.75 -32.68 -1.88
N ASP A 527 -8.26 -31.46 -1.93
CA ASP A 527 -8.43 -30.69 -3.17
C ASP A 527 -7.09 -30.08 -3.58
N ALA A 528 -6.30 -29.60 -2.63
CA ALA A 528 -4.95 -29.11 -2.87
C ALA A 528 -4.04 -30.20 -3.49
N ARG A 529 -4.16 -31.47 -3.06
CA ARG A 529 -3.47 -32.60 -3.72
C ARG A 529 -3.90 -32.80 -5.17
N LEU A 530 -5.20 -32.65 -5.47
CA LEU A 530 -5.70 -32.75 -6.84
C LEU A 530 -5.14 -31.60 -7.70
N LEU A 531 -5.15 -30.38 -7.18
CA LEU A 531 -4.57 -29.20 -7.82
C LEU A 531 -3.07 -29.40 -8.12
N LEU A 532 -2.28 -29.77 -7.11
CA LEU A 532 -0.84 -30.00 -7.27
C LEU A 532 -0.54 -31.12 -8.28
N GLY A 533 -1.32 -32.20 -8.26
CA GLY A 533 -1.21 -33.27 -9.26
C GLY A 533 -1.52 -32.79 -10.68
N ALA A 534 -2.54 -31.94 -10.85
CA ALA A 534 -2.88 -31.34 -12.14
C ALA A 534 -1.78 -30.38 -12.64
N LEU A 535 -1.24 -29.52 -11.76
CA LEU A 535 -0.12 -28.64 -12.07
C LEU A 535 1.13 -29.45 -12.46
N GLY A 536 1.49 -30.46 -11.67
CA GLY A 536 2.62 -31.35 -11.96
C GLY A 536 2.47 -32.12 -13.28
N ALA A 537 1.25 -32.46 -13.69
CA ALA A 537 0.98 -33.07 -14.99
C ALA A 537 0.97 -32.06 -16.16
N SER A 538 0.88 -30.76 -15.87
CA SER A 538 0.77 -29.67 -16.84
C SER A 538 2.10 -29.01 -17.18
N ALA A 539 3.16 -29.25 -16.41
CA ALA A 539 4.45 -28.59 -16.65
C ALA A 539 5.63 -29.48 -16.29
N ARG A 540 6.83 -29.14 -16.80
CA ARG A 540 8.09 -29.77 -16.41
C ARG A 540 8.57 -29.29 -15.05
N ARG A 541 8.36 -28.01 -14.74
CA ARG A 541 8.59 -27.40 -13.42
C ARG A 541 7.33 -26.69 -12.97
N VAL A 542 7.07 -26.73 -11.68
CA VAL A 542 5.97 -26.00 -11.06
C VAL A 542 6.54 -25.09 -10.00
N VAL A 543 6.05 -23.87 -9.98
CA VAL A 543 6.32 -22.87 -8.95
C VAL A 543 4.99 -22.49 -8.33
N LEU A 544 4.91 -22.61 -7.01
CA LEU A 544 3.85 -21.98 -6.23
C LEU A 544 4.36 -20.64 -5.73
N VAL A 545 3.56 -19.60 -5.86
CA VAL A 545 3.73 -18.37 -5.11
C VAL A 545 2.71 -18.38 -3.99
N THR A 546 3.19 -18.51 -2.76
CA THR A 546 2.34 -18.68 -1.57
C THR A 546 3.07 -18.17 -0.34
N ASP A 547 2.33 -17.90 0.72
CA ASP A 547 2.92 -17.70 2.04
C ASP A 547 3.10 -19.04 2.73
N VAL A 548 4.18 -19.17 3.51
CA VAL A 548 4.52 -20.34 4.31
C VAL A 548 4.55 -19.90 5.76
N LEU A 549 3.79 -20.59 6.61
CA LEU A 549 3.72 -20.27 8.03
C LEU A 549 4.94 -20.86 8.74
N ASP A 550 5.72 -20.02 9.43
CA ASP A 550 6.74 -20.47 10.37
C ASP A 550 6.29 -20.19 11.82
N PRO A 551 5.87 -21.22 12.58
CA PRO A 551 5.43 -21.05 13.96
C PRO A 551 6.46 -20.44 14.91
N GLN A 552 7.74 -20.37 14.52
CA GLN A 552 8.80 -19.77 15.34
C GLN A 552 8.95 -18.27 15.12
N THR A 553 8.59 -17.76 13.94
CA THR A 553 8.77 -16.36 13.56
C THR A 553 7.46 -15.63 13.30
N THR A 554 6.33 -16.35 13.32
CA THR A 554 5.05 -15.77 12.92
C THR A 554 4.55 -14.69 13.88
N ASP A 555 3.86 -13.70 13.32
CA ASP A 555 3.25 -12.59 14.05
C ASP A 555 1.71 -12.68 14.10
N ASP A 556 1.09 -11.71 14.79
CA ASP A 556 -0.37 -11.66 14.95
C ASP A 556 -1.09 -11.49 13.59
N HIS A 557 -0.48 -10.82 12.61
CA HIS A 557 -1.09 -10.60 11.30
C HIS A 557 -1.07 -11.85 10.42
N GLU A 558 0.03 -12.60 10.43
CA GLU A 558 0.15 -13.86 9.70
C GLU A 558 -0.81 -14.92 10.27
N THR A 559 -0.90 -15.03 11.59
CA THR A 559 -1.84 -15.96 12.24
C THR A 559 -3.30 -15.54 12.06
N GLU A 560 -3.60 -14.24 12.01
CA GLU A 560 -4.92 -13.72 11.63
C GLU A 560 -5.27 -14.11 10.17
N ALA A 561 -4.31 -13.96 9.24
CA ALA A 561 -4.50 -14.35 7.84
C ALA A 561 -4.74 -15.86 7.68
N ASP A 562 -4.04 -16.69 8.46
CA ASP A 562 -4.25 -18.14 8.48
C ASP A 562 -5.66 -18.50 8.99
N LEU A 563 -6.09 -17.92 10.12
CA LEU A 563 -7.44 -18.12 10.67
C LEU A 563 -8.54 -17.60 9.72
N LEU A 564 -8.27 -16.52 8.99
CA LEU A 564 -9.17 -16.01 7.97
C LEU A 564 -9.34 -17.04 6.84
N LYS A 565 -8.25 -17.63 6.35
CA LYS A 565 -8.28 -18.70 5.34
C LYS A 565 -9.02 -19.94 5.86
N LEU A 566 -8.89 -20.27 7.14
CA LEU A 566 -9.66 -21.35 7.78
C LEU A 566 -11.16 -21.05 7.71
N CYS A 567 -11.56 -19.83 8.09
CA CYS A 567 -12.96 -19.44 8.05
C CYS A 567 -13.50 -19.36 6.61
N LEU A 568 -12.70 -18.90 5.65
CA LEU A 568 -13.13 -18.74 4.26
C LEU A 568 -13.21 -20.08 3.51
N HIS A 569 -12.21 -20.95 3.69
CA HIS A 569 -11.96 -22.09 2.82
C HIS A 569 -11.92 -23.44 3.55
N GLY A 570 -11.89 -23.46 4.89
CA GLY A 570 -11.57 -24.70 5.62
C GLY A 570 -10.15 -25.18 5.33
N SER A 571 -9.24 -24.23 5.07
CA SER A 571 -7.83 -24.45 4.74
C SER A 571 -6.98 -23.34 5.35
N GLY A 572 -5.70 -23.24 5.04
CA GLY A 572 -4.81 -22.27 5.65
C GLY A 572 -3.46 -22.17 4.97
N GLN A 573 -2.65 -21.25 5.48
CA GLN A 573 -1.22 -21.29 5.25
C GLN A 573 -0.66 -22.60 5.82
N ARG A 574 0.39 -23.11 5.19
CA ARG A 574 1.02 -24.38 5.59
C ARG A 574 2.44 -24.11 6.03
N THR A 575 2.92 -24.90 6.98
CA THR A 575 4.34 -24.96 7.28
C THR A 575 5.12 -25.59 6.12
N GLU A 576 6.44 -25.36 6.09
CA GLU A 576 7.32 -25.99 5.09
C GLU A 576 7.16 -27.52 5.07
N ALA A 577 7.01 -28.13 6.25
CA ALA A 577 6.83 -29.57 6.41
C ALA A 577 5.49 -30.07 5.84
N GLU A 578 4.39 -29.37 6.14
CA GLU A 578 3.06 -29.72 5.64
C GLU A 578 2.96 -29.56 4.13
N LEU A 579 3.49 -28.45 3.58
CA LEU A 579 3.47 -28.22 2.14
C LEU A 579 4.39 -29.21 1.41
N SER A 580 5.55 -29.56 1.99
CA SER A 580 6.43 -30.62 1.46
C SER A 580 5.74 -31.98 1.40
N ALA A 581 5.01 -32.36 2.46
CA ALA A 581 4.24 -33.59 2.48
C ALA A 581 3.16 -33.58 1.40
N LEU A 582 2.43 -32.47 1.26
CA LEU A 582 1.36 -32.32 0.28
C LEU A 582 1.86 -32.44 -1.17
N VAL A 583 3.01 -31.82 -1.51
CA VAL A 583 3.66 -31.93 -2.82
C VAL A 583 4.12 -33.37 -3.09
N ALA A 584 4.73 -34.02 -2.09
CA ALA A 584 5.19 -35.40 -2.21
C ALA A 584 4.03 -36.39 -2.42
N GLU A 585 2.94 -36.24 -1.66
CA GLU A 585 1.71 -37.04 -1.77
C GLU A 585 1.00 -36.85 -3.11
N SER A 586 1.22 -35.71 -3.76
CA SER A 586 0.72 -35.40 -5.11
C SER A 586 1.60 -36.02 -6.23
N GLY A 587 2.64 -36.77 -5.87
CA GLY A 587 3.54 -37.44 -6.81
C GLY A 587 4.60 -36.52 -7.42
N CYS A 588 4.76 -35.29 -6.91
CA CYS A 588 5.61 -34.25 -7.50
C CYS A 588 7.02 -34.15 -6.89
N GLY A 589 7.39 -35.12 -6.04
CA GLY A 589 8.73 -35.19 -5.43
C GLY A 589 8.91 -34.23 -4.25
N THR A 590 10.16 -33.81 -4.02
CA THR A 590 10.52 -32.90 -2.91
C THR A 590 10.60 -31.46 -3.42
N PRO A 591 9.83 -30.53 -2.84
CA PRO A 591 9.92 -29.12 -3.22
C PRO A 591 11.18 -28.44 -2.67
N ARG A 592 11.52 -27.30 -3.26
CA ARG A 592 12.51 -26.34 -2.78
C ARG A 592 11.82 -25.04 -2.45
N PHE A 593 12.22 -24.42 -1.36
CA PHE A 593 11.66 -23.16 -0.88
C PHE A 593 12.67 -22.04 -1.12
N GLY A 594 12.19 -20.88 -1.55
CA GLY A 594 12.98 -19.68 -1.74
C GLY A 594 12.15 -18.43 -1.48
N ALA A 595 12.78 -17.36 -1.06
CA ALA A 595 12.08 -16.09 -0.86
C ALA A 595 11.67 -15.47 -2.20
N LEU A 596 10.44 -14.97 -2.27
CA LEU A 596 10.02 -14.09 -3.36
C LEU A 596 10.16 -12.61 -2.99
N GLY A 597 10.10 -12.29 -1.69
CA GLY A 597 9.99 -10.91 -1.22
C GLY A 597 8.59 -10.60 -0.70
N TRP A 598 8.48 -9.52 0.09
CA TRP A 598 7.22 -9.09 0.70
C TRP A 598 6.53 -10.14 1.58
N GLY A 599 7.32 -11.02 2.21
CA GLY A 599 6.80 -12.10 3.06
C GLY A 599 6.31 -13.34 2.30
N SER A 600 6.32 -13.32 0.96
CA SER A 600 5.90 -14.47 0.15
C SER A 600 7.05 -15.39 -0.24
N THR A 601 6.71 -16.64 -0.49
CA THR A 601 7.63 -17.75 -0.78
C THR A 601 7.36 -18.32 -2.17
N VAL A 602 8.44 -18.66 -2.87
CA VAL A 602 8.45 -19.51 -4.06
C VAL A 602 8.66 -20.95 -3.62
N VAL A 603 7.75 -21.85 -4.00
CA VAL A 603 7.88 -23.29 -3.75
C VAL A 603 7.98 -24.01 -5.08
N GLU A 604 9.19 -24.46 -5.41
CA GLU A 604 9.50 -25.08 -6.69
C GLU A 604 9.59 -26.61 -6.59
N PHE A 605 8.96 -27.31 -7.53
CA PHE A 605 9.08 -28.77 -7.66
C PHE A 605 9.00 -29.24 -9.11
N SER A 606 9.40 -30.49 -9.35
CA SER A 606 9.38 -31.09 -10.69
C SER A 606 7.98 -31.60 -11.05
N GLY A 607 7.64 -31.45 -12.33
CA GLY A 607 6.47 -32.09 -12.90
C GLY A 607 6.55 -33.61 -12.95
N THR A 608 5.41 -34.25 -13.14
CA THR A 608 5.26 -35.71 -13.19
C THR A 608 5.42 -36.28 -14.60
N ARG A 609 5.34 -35.45 -15.65
CA ARG A 609 5.63 -35.83 -17.04
C ARG A 609 7.03 -35.39 -17.45
N GLN A 610 7.80 -36.31 -18.04
CA GLN A 610 8.98 -35.96 -18.84
C GLN A 610 8.50 -35.53 -20.23
N LEU A 611 8.90 -34.33 -20.68
CA LEU A 611 8.62 -33.79 -22.01
C LEU A 611 9.32 -34.58 -23.12
#